data_AF-A0A1M3PLR3-F1
#
_entry.id   AF-A0A1M3PLR3-F1
#
_cell.length_a   1.000
_cell.length_b   1.000
_cell.length_c   1.000
_cell.angle_alpha   90.00
_cell.angle_beta   90.00
_cell.angle_gamma   90.00
#
_symmetry.space_group_name_H-M   'P 1'
#
loop_
_entity.id
_entity.type
_entity.pdbx_description
1 polymer ?
#
loop_
_entity_poly.entity_id
_entity_poly.type
_entity_poly.pdbx_seq_one_letter_code
_entity_poly.pdbx_strand_id
1 'polypeptide(L)'
;MSSMKSALLVASLLVSGPVLFGAATAMAERAPVYDAAQLPTIKGKVAQYSLTPRGDVDGLILDDGTEVHFPPFASTQLVFAVKPGDAVTIHGLKAKALPMVMAMSITNDASGATVQAGGHRPMRGPGEAIEATGVVKEVLHAPRGEVNGVLLADGTIVRLPPPEATRMADALAVGKTVFVRGSGYAGALGKVVAAREIGPDATHLTAVRGPHPGGWRGEHGPKGMHGPEGMHGPRGMGPGGMPTPPRG
;
A
#
# COMPACT_ATOMS: atom_id res chain seq x y z
N MET A 1 -71.62 -38.24 9.07
CA MET A 1 -70.33 -37.61 8.69
C MET A 1 -69.22 -38.33 9.43
N SER A 2 -68.21 -38.75 8.66
CA SER A 2 -67.27 -39.83 8.91
C SER A 2 -66.41 -39.68 10.17
N SER A 3 -66.36 -40.72 11.00
CA SER A 3 -65.29 -40.95 11.99
C SER A 3 -64.68 -42.31 11.68
N MET A 4 -63.44 -42.31 11.17
CA MET A 4 -62.68 -43.51 10.86
C MET A 4 -61.25 -43.40 11.40
N LYS A 5 -60.96 -44.35 12.29
CA LYS A 5 -59.77 -45.22 12.34
C LYS A 5 -58.43 -44.67 12.83
N SER A 6 -57.96 -45.37 13.87
CA SER A 6 -56.60 -45.62 14.30
C SER A 6 -55.56 -45.74 13.19
N ALA A 7 -54.33 -45.27 13.46
CA ALA A 7 -53.10 -45.94 13.04
C ALA A 7 -51.88 -45.39 13.83
N LEU A 8 -51.19 -46.32 14.51
CA LEU A 8 -49.78 -46.22 14.89
C LEU A 8 -48.92 -45.79 13.70
N LEU A 9 -47.82 -45.05 13.92
CA LEU A 9 -46.48 -45.52 13.53
C LEU A 9 -45.34 -44.65 14.09
N VAL A 10 -44.48 -45.32 14.86
CA VAL A 10 -43.00 -45.33 14.81
C VAL A 10 -42.25 -43.99 14.93
N ALA A 11 -41.63 -43.83 16.10
CA ALA A 11 -40.53 -42.91 16.34
C ALA A 11 -39.26 -43.39 15.60
N SER A 12 -38.75 -42.59 14.69
CA SER A 12 -37.42 -42.76 14.09
C SER A 12 -36.45 -41.76 14.73
N LEU A 13 -35.58 -42.26 15.60
CA LEU A 13 -34.43 -41.53 16.15
C LEU A 13 -33.39 -41.37 15.03
N LEU A 14 -33.32 -40.19 14.40
CA LEU A 14 -32.20 -39.81 13.55
C LEU A 14 -31.07 -39.28 14.43
N VAL A 15 -30.07 -40.13 14.66
CA VAL A 15 -28.77 -39.73 15.21
C VAL A 15 -28.07 -38.86 14.16
N SER A 16 -28.13 -37.54 14.34
CA SER A 16 -27.34 -36.58 13.57
C SER A 16 -25.93 -36.55 14.17
N GLY A 17 -24.97 -37.09 13.42
CA GLY A 17 -23.55 -37.03 13.78
C GLY A 17 -23.02 -35.59 13.75
N PRO A 18 -21.99 -35.27 14.55
CA PRO A 18 -21.39 -33.96 14.54
C PRO A 18 -20.63 -33.73 13.23
N VAL A 19 -21.06 -32.71 12.48
CA VAL A 19 -20.31 -32.15 11.36
C VAL A 19 -19.08 -31.48 11.95
N LEU A 20 -17.90 -32.06 11.72
CA LEU A 20 -16.62 -31.46 12.04
C LEU A 20 -16.49 -30.18 11.20
N PHE A 21 -16.68 -29.02 11.83
CA PHE A 21 -16.30 -27.74 11.26
C PHE A 21 -14.79 -27.78 10.99
N GLY A 22 -14.44 -27.76 9.71
CA GLY A 22 -13.06 -27.63 9.26
C GLY A 22 -12.43 -26.42 9.93
N ALA A 23 -11.29 -26.66 10.58
CA ALA A 23 -10.43 -25.61 11.07
C ALA A 23 -10.00 -24.76 9.86
N ALA A 24 -10.69 -23.63 9.65
CA ALA A 24 -10.11 -22.53 8.91
C ALA A 24 -8.88 -22.12 9.72
N THR A 25 -7.71 -22.50 9.23
CA THR A 25 -6.45 -21.95 9.70
C THR A 25 -6.47 -20.45 9.43
N ALA A 26 -6.97 -19.70 10.40
CA ALA A 26 -6.68 -18.29 10.52
C ALA A 26 -5.15 -18.19 10.50
N MET A 27 -4.59 -17.73 9.39
CA MET A 27 -3.19 -17.32 9.36
C MET A 27 -3.11 -16.20 10.38
N ALA A 28 -2.64 -16.53 11.58
CA ALA A 28 -2.47 -15.57 12.66
C ALA A 28 -1.56 -14.48 12.13
N GLU A 29 -2.14 -13.31 11.86
CA GLU A 29 -1.36 -12.11 11.59
C GLU A 29 -0.45 -11.95 12.81
N ARG A 30 0.86 -12.06 12.57
CA ARG A 30 1.84 -12.08 13.65
C ARG A 30 1.66 -10.78 14.43
N ALA A 31 1.33 -10.90 15.71
CA ALA A 31 1.11 -9.74 16.56
C ALA A 31 2.33 -8.81 16.45
N PRO A 32 2.10 -7.48 16.32
CA PRO A 32 3.19 -6.53 16.17
C PRO A 32 4.16 -6.65 17.36
N VAL A 33 5.46 -6.63 17.07
CA VAL A 33 6.52 -6.75 18.08
C VAL A 33 6.59 -5.49 18.97
N TYR A 34 6.11 -4.36 18.47
CA TYR A 34 6.09 -3.07 19.15
C TYR A 34 4.65 -2.63 19.42
N ASP A 35 4.42 -2.04 20.59
CA ASP A 35 3.14 -1.43 20.94
C ASP A 35 3.07 0.01 20.42
N ALA A 36 2.20 0.25 19.43
CA ALA A 36 1.99 1.57 18.87
C ALA A 36 1.49 2.59 19.91
N ALA A 37 0.80 2.15 20.97
CA ALA A 37 0.29 3.06 22.00
C ALA A 37 1.40 3.79 22.78
N GLN A 38 2.65 3.29 22.72
CA GLN A 38 3.81 3.95 23.30
C GLN A 38 4.36 5.11 22.46
N LEU A 39 3.92 5.23 21.20
CA LEU A 39 4.32 6.33 20.33
C LEU A 39 3.50 7.59 20.63
N PRO A 40 4.07 8.79 20.37
CA PRO A 40 3.36 10.04 20.49
C PRO A 40 2.01 10.02 19.77
N THR A 41 1.03 10.65 20.41
CA THR A 41 -0.31 10.79 19.87
C THR A 41 -0.47 12.11 19.15
N ILE A 42 -1.00 12.06 17.93
CA ILE A 42 -1.40 13.21 17.11
C ILE A 42 -2.90 13.09 16.84
N LYS A 43 -3.64 14.18 16.94
CA LYS A 43 -5.06 14.23 16.58
C LYS A 43 -5.28 15.11 15.37
N GLY A 44 -6.28 14.77 14.57
CA GLY A 44 -6.65 15.56 13.41
C GLY A 44 -7.98 15.13 12.82
N LYS A 45 -8.46 15.90 11.85
CA LYS A 45 -9.62 15.55 11.04
C LYS A 45 -9.16 15.24 9.62
N VAL A 46 -9.66 14.15 9.06
CA VAL A 46 -9.24 13.68 7.74
C VAL A 46 -9.85 14.56 6.66
N ALA A 47 -9.02 15.19 5.83
CA ALA A 47 -9.47 15.93 4.65
C ALA A 47 -9.70 15.00 3.46
N GLN A 48 -8.72 14.14 3.18
CA GLN A 48 -8.79 13.16 2.08
C GLN A 48 -7.79 12.02 2.28
N TYR A 49 -7.91 10.97 1.47
CA TYR A 49 -6.90 9.92 1.38
C TYR A 49 -5.67 10.41 0.61
N SER A 50 -4.50 9.93 1.02
CA SER A 50 -3.30 9.91 0.18
C SER A 50 -3.29 8.59 -0.61
N LEU A 51 -2.91 8.66 -1.89
CA LEU A 51 -2.97 7.52 -2.80
C LEU A 51 -1.61 7.22 -3.43
N THR A 52 -1.35 5.93 -3.60
CA THR A 52 -0.37 5.43 -4.57
C THR A 52 -0.95 5.58 -5.98
N PRO A 53 -0.11 5.68 -7.03
CA PRO A 53 -0.58 5.70 -8.42
C PRO A 53 -1.37 4.45 -8.86
N ARG A 54 -1.39 3.38 -8.05
CA ARG A 54 -2.20 2.17 -8.29
C ARG A 54 -3.58 2.23 -7.64
N GLY A 55 -3.90 3.31 -6.94
CA GLY A 55 -5.17 3.52 -6.25
C GLY A 55 -5.25 2.90 -4.85
N ASP A 56 -4.15 2.36 -4.32
CA ASP A 56 -4.08 1.98 -2.91
C ASP A 56 -3.92 3.22 -2.04
N VAL A 57 -4.61 3.27 -0.89
CA VAL A 57 -4.45 4.32 0.12
C VAL A 57 -3.12 4.09 0.85
N ASP A 58 -2.22 5.06 0.77
CA ASP A 58 -0.90 5.06 1.43
C ASP A 58 -0.78 6.11 2.53
N GLY A 59 -1.92 6.61 3.00
CA GLY A 59 -1.97 7.60 4.06
C GLY A 59 -3.23 8.44 4.05
N LEU A 60 -3.21 9.48 4.86
CA LEU A 60 -4.25 10.49 4.99
C LEU A 60 -3.61 11.87 4.84
N ILE A 61 -4.39 12.83 4.34
CA ILE A 61 -4.08 14.25 4.45
C ILE A 61 -5.12 14.83 5.42
N LEU A 62 -4.65 15.48 6.49
CA LEU A 62 -5.52 16.10 7.48
C LEU A 62 -5.98 17.50 7.04
N ASP A 63 -7.04 18.03 7.65
CA ASP A 63 -7.61 19.36 7.34
C ASP A 63 -6.60 20.51 7.51
N ASP A 64 -5.58 20.32 8.35
CA ASP A 64 -4.49 21.29 8.56
C ASP A 64 -3.30 21.14 7.58
N GLY A 65 -3.40 20.21 6.61
CA GLY A 65 -2.33 19.89 5.68
C GLY A 65 -1.31 18.88 6.23
N THR A 66 -1.54 18.27 7.40
CA THR A 66 -0.62 17.25 7.90
C THR A 66 -0.67 15.99 7.04
N GLU A 67 0.48 15.59 6.50
CA GLU A 67 0.67 14.34 5.76
C GLU A 67 0.85 13.16 6.73
N VAL A 68 -0.11 12.24 6.74
CA VAL A 68 -0.04 11.03 7.57
C VAL A 68 0.30 9.86 6.66
N HIS A 69 1.56 9.42 6.68
CA HIS A 69 1.97 8.25 5.92
C HIS A 69 1.56 6.96 6.62
N PHE A 70 0.98 6.04 5.85
CA PHE A 70 0.59 4.74 6.32
C PHE A 70 0.87 3.67 5.25
N PRO A 71 1.22 2.43 5.61
CA PRO A 71 1.61 1.47 4.59
C PRO A 71 0.47 1.13 3.61
N PRO A 72 0.73 1.09 2.28
CA PRO A 72 -0.29 0.82 1.28
C PRO A 72 -1.01 -0.53 1.45
N PHE A 73 -0.37 -1.51 2.10
CA PHE A 73 -0.98 -2.81 2.34
C PHE A 73 -2.11 -2.78 3.35
N ALA A 74 -2.17 -1.75 4.20
CA ALA A 74 -3.27 -1.55 5.12
C ALA A 74 -4.41 -0.73 4.49
N SER A 75 -4.34 -0.45 3.18
CA SER A 75 -5.32 0.38 2.46
C SER A 75 -6.76 -0.07 2.70
N THR A 76 -7.02 -1.38 2.62
CA THR A 76 -8.39 -1.90 2.78
C THR A 76 -8.89 -1.67 4.20
N GLN A 77 -8.12 -2.05 5.22
CA GLN A 77 -8.49 -1.83 6.62
C GLN A 77 -8.71 -0.34 6.91
N LEU A 78 -7.80 0.51 6.43
CA LEU A 78 -7.87 1.95 6.63
C LEU A 78 -9.13 2.55 6.01
N VAL A 79 -9.45 2.20 4.75
CA VAL A 79 -10.65 2.69 4.08
C VAL A 79 -11.93 2.20 4.76
N PHE A 80 -11.93 1.00 5.35
CA PHE A 80 -13.09 0.51 6.11
C PHE A 80 -13.27 1.23 7.45
N ALA A 81 -12.18 1.60 8.13
CA ALA A 81 -12.22 2.18 9.47
C ALA A 81 -12.36 3.72 9.48
N VAL A 82 -11.83 4.40 8.46
CA VAL A 82 -11.67 5.86 8.45
C VAL A 82 -12.10 6.43 7.09
N LYS A 83 -12.92 7.48 7.11
CA LYS A 83 -13.39 8.25 5.96
C LYS A 83 -12.94 9.72 6.03
N PRO A 84 -12.84 10.41 4.89
CA PRO A 84 -12.77 11.87 4.88
C PRO A 84 -13.91 12.48 5.71
N GLY A 85 -13.57 13.44 6.57
CA GLY A 85 -14.46 14.05 7.55
C GLY A 85 -14.33 13.50 8.96
N ASP A 86 -13.77 12.30 9.14
CA ASP A 86 -13.63 11.67 10.47
C ASP A 86 -12.55 12.36 11.31
N ALA A 87 -12.80 12.47 12.61
CA ALA A 87 -11.78 12.77 13.60
C ALA A 87 -10.99 11.50 13.94
N VAL A 88 -9.66 11.60 13.96
CA VAL A 88 -8.76 10.47 14.19
C VAL A 88 -7.70 10.77 15.24
N THR A 89 -7.35 9.74 15.98
CA THR A 89 -6.20 9.67 16.86
C THR A 89 -5.13 8.79 16.20
N ILE A 90 -3.94 9.34 16.01
CA ILE A 90 -2.82 8.71 15.30
C ILE A 90 -1.70 8.48 16.31
N HIS A 91 -1.19 7.25 16.38
CA HIS A 91 0.07 6.97 17.05
C HIS A 91 1.18 6.83 16.03
N GLY A 92 2.21 7.66 16.16
CA GLY A 92 3.25 7.73 15.14
C GLY A 92 4.42 8.64 15.48
N LEU A 93 5.39 8.66 14.57
CA LEU A 93 6.56 9.53 14.65
C LEU A 93 6.31 10.78 13.82
N LYS A 94 6.25 11.94 14.48
CA LYS A 94 6.12 13.24 13.82
C LYS A 94 7.49 13.67 13.27
N ALA A 95 7.53 14.10 12.01
CA ALA A 95 8.70 14.70 11.41
C ALA A 95 9.03 16.02 12.12
N LYS A 96 10.33 16.28 12.35
CA LYS A 96 10.79 17.48 13.07
C LYS A 96 10.51 18.77 12.30
N ALA A 97 10.69 18.75 10.98
CA ALA A 97 10.74 19.95 10.14
C ALA A 97 9.53 20.10 9.20
N LEU A 98 8.65 19.10 9.13
CA LEU A 98 7.53 19.05 8.19
C LEU A 98 6.24 18.68 8.94
N PRO A 99 5.06 19.16 8.49
CA PRO A 99 3.77 18.71 8.99
C PRO A 99 3.49 17.29 8.47
N MET A 100 4.25 16.32 8.97
CA MET A 100 4.22 14.94 8.49
C MET A 100 4.34 13.97 9.66
N VAL A 101 3.63 12.85 9.59
CA VAL A 101 3.62 11.78 10.59
C VAL A 101 3.79 10.45 9.89
N MET A 102 4.74 9.64 10.35
CA MET A 102 4.76 8.21 10.04
C MET A 102 3.87 7.50 11.05
N ALA A 103 2.70 7.03 10.62
CA ALA A 103 1.72 6.42 11.50
C ALA A 103 1.95 4.91 11.65
N MET A 104 1.81 4.43 12.89
CA MET A 104 1.87 3.01 13.27
C MET A 104 0.49 2.49 13.67
N SER A 105 -0.38 3.36 14.18
CA SER A 105 -1.81 3.08 14.27
C SER A 105 -2.64 4.32 14.02
N ILE A 106 -3.86 4.11 13.51
CA ILE A 106 -4.85 5.15 13.29
C ILE A 106 -6.17 4.64 13.87
N THR A 107 -6.76 5.42 14.77
CA THR A 107 -8.03 5.15 15.42
C THR A 107 -9.05 6.21 15.02
N ASN A 108 -10.24 5.77 14.59
CA ASN A 108 -11.38 6.65 14.40
C ASN A 108 -11.99 6.99 15.76
N ASP A 109 -12.08 8.28 16.09
CA ASP A 109 -12.51 8.72 17.41
C ASP A 109 -14.01 8.47 17.66
N ALA A 110 -14.83 8.43 16.60
CA ALA A 110 -16.27 8.22 16.72
C ALA A 110 -16.64 6.74 16.83
N SER A 111 -16.00 5.88 16.03
CA SER A 111 -16.32 4.44 16.01
C SER A 111 -15.42 3.59 16.91
N GLY A 112 -14.27 4.11 17.35
CA GLY A 112 -13.23 3.36 18.05
C GLY A 112 -12.47 2.37 17.17
N ALA A 113 -12.80 2.26 15.88
CA ALA A 113 -12.12 1.36 14.96
C ALA A 113 -10.64 1.74 14.83
N THR A 114 -9.75 0.78 15.06
CA THR A 114 -8.30 0.98 15.05
C THR A 114 -7.64 0.12 14.00
N VAL A 115 -6.78 0.73 13.19
CA VAL A 115 -5.96 0.05 12.18
C VAL A 115 -4.49 0.16 12.58
N GLN A 116 -3.81 -0.98 12.63
CA GLN A 116 -2.38 -1.07 12.90
C GLN A 116 -1.60 -1.18 11.59
N ALA A 117 -0.38 -0.66 11.57
CA ALA A 117 0.55 -0.81 10.46
C ALA A 117 1.05 -2.26 10.41
N GLY A 118 0.28 -3.15 9.80
CA GLY A 118 0.57 -4.57 9.61
C GLY A 118 -0.12 -5.11 8.35
N GLY A 119 0.44 -6.15 7.73
CA GLY A 119 -0.19 -6.84 6.61
C GLY A 119 0.73 -7.25 5.46
N HIS A 120 0.14 -7.90 4.47
CA HIS A 120 0.82 -8.41 3.27
C HIS A 120 0.59 -7.47 2.08
N ARG A 121 1.63 -7.29 1.27
CA ARG A 121 1.60 -6.37 0.11
C ARG A 121 0.57 -6.82 -0.94
N PRO A 122 -0.50 -6.04 -1.20
CA PRO A 122 -1.31 -6.27 -2.37
C PRO A 122 -0.52 -5.90 -3.63
N MET A 123 -0.62 -6.74 -4.65
CA MET A 123 -0.03 -6.47 -5.96
C MET A 123 -1.16 -5.99 -6.87
N ARG A 124 -1.40 -4.68 -6.94
CA ARG A 124 -2.27 -4.10 -7.99
C ARG A 124 -1.50 -3.96 -9.30
N GLY A 125 -2.24 -4.11 -10.41
CA GLY A 125 -1.75 -3.91 -11.77
C GLY A 125 -1.32 -2.46 -12.06
N PRO A 126 -0.84 -2.17 -13.28
CA PRO A 126 -0.47 -0.82 -13.68
C PRO A 126 -1.68 0.12 -13.63
N GLY A 127 -1.45 1.37 -13.24
CA GLY A 127 -2.48 2.42 -13.28
C GLY A 127 -2.89 2.78 -14.70
N GLU A 128 -4.09 3.35 -14.85
CA GLU A 128 -4.68 3.74 -16.13
C GLU A 128 -4.05 5.01 -16.68
N ALA A 129 -4.05 5.20 -18.00
CA ALA A 129 -3.63 6.45 -18.60
C ALA A 129 -4.58 7.57 -18.18
N ILE A 130 -4.03 8.63 -17.60
CA ILE A 130 -4.82 9.72 -17.02
C ILE A 130 -4.12 11.05 -17.19
N GLU A 131 -4.93 12.10 -17.33
CA GLU A 131 -4.48 13.48 -17.37
C GLU A 131 -5.12 14.29 -16.24
N ALA A 132 -4.41 15.32 -15.80
CA ALA A 132 -4.92 16.25 -14.80
C ALA A 132 -4.42 17.67 -15.07
N THR A 133 -5.22 18.64 -14.65
CA THR A 133 -4.86 20.06 -14.64
C THR A 133 -5.40 20.69 -13.37
N GLY A 134 -4.60 21.54 -12.74
CA GLY A 134 -5.08 22.26 -11.58
C GLY A 134 -4.01 23.16 -10.97
N VAL A 135 -4.45 23.92 -9.98
CA VAL A 135 -3.58 24.81 -9.18
C VAL A 135 -3.01 23.99 -8.03
N VAL A 136 -1.70 24.08 -7.81
CA VAL A 136 -1.04 23.45 -6.66
C VAL A 136 -1.55 24.09 -5.37
N LYS A 137 -2.15 23.27 -4.52
CA LYS A 137 -2.58 23.63 -3.17
C LYS A 137 -1.49 23.37 -2.15
N GLU A 138 -0.76 22.26 -2.29
CA GLU A 138 0.24 21.80 -1.33
C GLU A 138 1.35 21.00 -2.01
N VAL A 139 2.56 21.06 -1.46
CA VAL A 139 3.70 20.23 -1.88
C VAL A 139 3.75 19.00 -0.98
N LEU A 140 3.79 17.81 -1.58
CA LEU A 140 3.74 16.54 -0.87
C LEU A 140 5.13 15.92 -0.73
N HIS A 141 5.29 15.12 0.31
CA HIS A 141 6.56 14.51 0.68
C HIS A 141 6.49 12.98 0.70
N ALA A 142 7.66 12.37 0.52
CA ALA A 142 7.88 10.97 0.82
C ALA A 142 8.15 10.79 2.32
N PRO A 143 8.03 9.56 2.86
CA PRO A 143 8.37 9.23 4.25
C PRO A 143 9.72 9.76 4.79
N ARG A 144 10.69 10.01 3.90
CA ARG A 144 12.01 10.56 4.25
C ARG A 144 12.06 12.10 4.25
N GLY A 145 10.95 12.76 3.97
CA GLY A 145 10.85 14.22 3.84
C GLY A 145 11.26 14.77 2.47
N GLU A 146 11.51 13.90 1.49
CA GLU A 146 11.83 14.32 0.12
C GLU A 146 10.56 14.75 -0.60
N VAL A 147 10.57 15.85 -1.33
CA VAL A 147 9.41 16.24 -2.17
C VAL A 147 9.14 15.13 -3.17
N ASN A 148 7.90 14.65 -3.25
CA ASN A 148 7.52 13.54 -4.14
C ASN A 148 6.27 13.84 -4.98
N GLY A 149 5.77 15.06 -4.93
CA GLY A 149 4.54 15.40 -5.60
C GLY A 149 3.90 16.69 -5.13
N VAL A 150 2.66 16.88 -5.58
CA VAL A 150 1.81 18.00 -5.20
C VAL A 150 0.36 17.54 -5.05
N LEU A 151 -0.37 18.21 -4.17
CA LEU A 151 -1.82 18.16 -4.09
C LEU A 151 -2.38 19.36 -4.86
N LEU A 152 -3.30 19.11 -5.79
CA LEU A 152 -4.01 20.15 -6.51
C LEU A 152 -5.26 20.60 -5.74
N ALA A 153 -5.74 21.80 -6.06
CA ALA A 153 -6.88 22.43 -5.39
C ALA A 153 -8.20 21.63 -5.52
N ASP A 154 -8.33 20.79 -6.55
CA ASP A 154 -9.47 19.88 -6.75
C ASP A 154 -9.34 18.57 -5.96
N GLY A 155 -8.26 18.38 -5.20
CA GLY A 155 -7.95 17.16 -4.46
C GLY A 155 -7.12 16.13 -5.24
N THR A 156 -6.80 16.40 -6.52
CA THR A 156 -5.96 15.50 -7.33
C THR A 156 -4.52 15.47 -6.81
N ILE A 157 -3.98 14.27 -6.60
CA ILE A 157 -2.57 14.07 -6.24
C ILE A 157 -1.73 13.86 -7.49
N VAL A 158 -0.64 14.60 -7.64
CA VAL A 158 0.37 14.36 -8.68
C VAL A 158 1.61 13.79 -8.00
N ARG A 159 2.03 12.58 -8.36
CA ARG A 159 3.25 11.94 -7.86
C ARG A 159 4.38 12.07 -8.90
N LEU A 160 5.57 12.41 -8.42
CA LEU A 160 6.81 12.47 -9.19
C LEU A 160 7.91 11.67 -8.46
N PRO A 161 8.90 11.12 -9.19
CA PRO A 161 10.13 10.68 -8.58
C PRO A 161 10.78 11.84 -7.80
N PRO A 162 11.29 11.65 -6.57
CA PRO A 162 11.81 12.74 -5.77
C PRO A 162 12.89 13.62 -6.43
N PRO A 163 13.82 13.07 -7.24
CA PRO A 163 14.79 13.89 -7.98
C PRO A 163 14.12 14.85 -8.97
N GLU A 164 13.05 14.41 -9.65
CA GLU A 164 12.33 15.24 -10.63
C GLU A 164 11.44 16.28 -9.94
N ALA A 165 10.81 15.92 -8.82
CA ALA A 165 10.05 16.87 -8.03
C ALA A 165 10.95 18.00 -7.50
N THR A 166 12.16 17.66 -7.06
CA THR A 166 13.19 18.63 -6.63
C THR A 166 13.65 19.50 -7.79
N ARG A 167 13.94 18.90 -8.96
CA ARG A 167 14.34 19.63 -10.18
C ARG A 167 13.29 20.66 -10.62
N MET A 168 12.01 20.37 -10.35
CA MET A 168 10.88 21.18 -10.79
C MET A 168 10.23 22.01 -9.66
N ALA A 169 10.92 22.19 -8.53
CA ALA A 169 10.35 22.81 -7.32
C ALA A 169 9.66 24.16 -7.58
N ASP A 170 10.27 25.04 -8.40
CA ASP A 170 9.69 26.35 -8.72
C ASP A 170 8.37 26.27 -9.51
N ALA A 171 8.26 25.26 -10.39
CA ALA A 171 7.05 25.01 -11.18
C ALA A 171 5.96 24.30 -10.36
N LEU A 172 6.36 23.60 -9.29
CA LEU A 172 5.49 22.88 -8.37
C LEU A 172 5.14 23.69 -7.11
N ALA A 173 5.55 24.96 -7.04
CA ALA A 173 5.24 25.81 -5.90
C ALA A 173 3.72 26.03 -5.75
N VAL A 174 3.27 26.24 -4.51
CA VAL A 174 1.86 26.54 -4.21
C VAL A 174 1.37 27.74 -5.04
N GLY A 175 0.17 27.61 -5.60
CA GLY A 175 -0.45 28.61 -6.47
C GLY A 175 -0.08 28.50 -7.95
N LYS A 176 0.87 27.63 -8.34
CA LYS A 176 1.19 27.37 -9.75
C LYS A 176 0.15 26.46 -10.39
N THR A 177 -0.17 26.71 -11.65
CA THR A 177 -0.97 25.80 -12.47
C THR A 177 -0.07 24.77 -13.11
N VAL A 178 -0.49 23.51 -13.07
CA VAL A 178 0.20 22.40 -13.74
C VAL A 178 -0.77 21.59 -14.58
N PHE A 179 -0.27 21.10 -15.70
CA PHE A 179 -0.87 20.06 -16.54
C PHE A 179 0.02 18.83 -16.50
N VAL A 180 -0.58 17.65 -16.35
CA VAL A 180 0.15 16.40 -16.16
C VAL A 180 -0.47 15.29 -17.00
N ARG A 181 0.37 14.51 -17.68
CA ARG A 181 0.00 13.22 -18.28
C ARG A 181 0.75 12.09 -17.61
N GLY A 182 0.09 10.97 -17.41
CA GLY A 182 0.77 9.79 -16.90
C GLY A 182 -0.14 8.60 -16.69
N SER A 183 0.22 7.81 -15.69
CA SER A 183 -0.55 6.63 -15.28
C SER A 183 -1.02 6.78 -13.84
N GLY A 184 -2.24 6.36 -13.53
CA GLY A 184 -2.81 6.66 -12.22
C GLY A 184 -4.14 5.95 -11.94
N TYR A 185 -4.90 6.55 -11.03
CA TYR A 185 -6.20 6.08 -10.60
C TYR A 185 -7.15 7.28 -10.47
N ALA A 186 -8.41 7.08 -10.85
CA ALA A 186 -9.50 8.00 -10.53
C ALA A 186 -10.74 7.21 -10.11
N GLY A 187 -11.29 7.54 -8.94
CA GLY A 187 -12.49 6.91 -8.45
C GLY A 187 -12.92 7.45 -7.10
N ALA A 188 -13.72 6.65 -6.38
CA ALA A 188 -14.34 7.07 -5.12
C ALA A 188 -13.35 7.43 -4.00
N LEU A 189 -12.10 6.94 -4.07
CA LEU A 189 -11.05 7.25 -3.09
C LEU A 189 -10.29 8.54 -3.41
N GLY A 190 -10.52 9.12 -4.59
CA GLY A 190 -9.81 10.30 -5.09
C GLY A 190 -9.18 10.08 -6.45
N LYS A 191 -8.34 11.02 -6.86
CA LYS A 191 -7.62 11.01 -8.14
C LYS A 191 -6.12 11.17 -7.89
N VAL A 192 -5.32 10.35 -8.55
CA VAL A 192 -3.87 10.39 -8.48
C VAL A 192 -3.24 10.11 -9.84
N VAL A 193 -2.21 10.86 -10.18
CA VAL A 193 -1.45 10.71 -11.44
C VAL A 193 0.03 10.57 -11.12
N ALA A 194 0.66 9.46 -11.50
CA ALA A 194 2.12 9.41 -11.60
C ALA A 194 2.54 10.11 -12.89
N ALA A 195 3.14 11.29 -12.76
CA ALA A 195 3.53 12.11 -13.89
C ALA A 195 4.58 11.39 -14.76
N ARG A 196 4.30 11.32 -16.05
CA ARG A 196 5.26 10.97 -17.12
C ARG A 196 5.65 12.21 -17.91
N GLU A 197 4.73 13.15 -18.01
CA GLU A 197 4.95 14.47 -18.58
C GLU A 197 4.27 15.50 -17.70
N ILE A 198 4.91 16.64 -17.49
CA ILE A 198 4.38 17.74 -16.67
C ILE A 198 4.84 19.09 -17.21
N GLY A 199 3.97 20.08 -17.13
CA GLY A 199 4.20 21.44 -17.63
C GLY A 199 3.16 22.42 -17.10
N PRO A 200 3.24 23.71 -17.45
CA PRO A 200 2.21 24.69 -17.09
C PRO A 200 0.89 24.46 -17.84
N ASP A 201 0.93 23.84 -19.02
CA ASP A 201 -0.21 23.55 -19.88
C ASP A 201 0.05 22.32 -20.79
N ALA A 202 -0.96 21.92 -21.57
CA ALA A 202 -0.92 20.74 -22.43
C ALA A 202 0.06 20.84 -23.62
N THR A 203 0.56 22.05 -23.93
CA THR A 203 1.47 22.32 -25.05
C THR A 203 2.94 22.47 -24.61
N HIS A 204 3.19 22.81 -23.35
CA HIS A 204 4.53 23.01 -22.78
C HIS A 204 4.92 21.89 -21.81
N LEU A 205 4.86 20.64 -22.27
CA LEU A 205 5.17 19.48 -21.44
C LEU A 205 6.66 19.12 -21.44
N THR A 206 7.18 18.77 -20.28
CA THR A 206 8.52 18.17 -20.12
C THR A 206 8.38 16.73 -19.62
N ALA A 207 9.12 15.81 -20.22
CA ALA A 207 9.17 14.43 -19.77
C ALA A 207 9.79 14.33 -18.36
N VAL A 208 9.12 13.59 -17.48
CA VAL A 208 9.62 13.22 -16.16
C VAL A 208 10.60 12.06 -16.32
N ARG A 209 11.82 12.24 -15.79
CA ARG A 209 12.89 11.24 -15.92
C ARG A 209 12.90 10.27 -14.74
N GLY A 210 13.40 9.06 -14.98
CA GLY A 210 13.71 8.10 -13.92
C GLY A 210 12.66 7.02 -13.68
N PRO A 211 12.90 6.14 -12.70
CA PRO A 211 12.00 5.04 -12.39
C PRO A 211 10.67 5.60 -11.86
N HIS A 212 9.59 5.33 -12.60
CA HIS A 212 8.25 5.80 -12.23
C HIS A 212 7.79 5.18 -10.90
N PRO A 213 6.96 5.86 -10.10
CA PRO A 213 6.47 5.39 -8.79
C PRO A 213 5.49 4.19 -8.91
N GLY A 214 6.02 3.05 -9.35
CA GLY A 214 5.49 1.70 -9.18
C GLY A 214 6.55 0.75 -8.63
N GLY A 215 7.75 1.26 -8.36
CA GLY A 215 8.86 0.54 -7.76
C GLY A 215 9.30 1.20 -6.47
N TRP A 216 8.58 0.96 -5.37
CA TRP A 216 9.27 0.78 -4.10
C TRP A 216 10.11 -0.48 -4.25
N ARG A 217 11.24 -0.33 -4.94
CA ARG A 217 12.31 -1.31 -5.01
C ARG A 217 12.85 -1.32 -3.59
N GLY A 218 12.48 -2.35 -2.84
CA GLY A 218 13.16 -2.65 -1.58
C GLY A 218 14.66 -2.60 -1.85
N GLU A 219 15.37 -2.06 -0.87
CA GLU A 219 16.63 -2.58 -0.40
C GLU A 219 17.34 -3.43 -1.46
N HIS A 220 18.32 -2.81 -2.13
CA HIS A 220 19.39 -3.59 -2.73
C HIS A 220 19.99 -4.45 -1.60
N GLY A 221 19.53 -5.70 -1.48
CA GLY A 221 20.37 -6.76 -0.94
C GLY A 221 21.70 -6.70 -1.70
N PRO A 222 22.84 -6.86 -1.03
CA PRO A 222 24.14 -6.64 -1.63
C PRO A 222 24.23 -7.41 -2.94
N LYS A 223 24.47 -6.65 -4.01
CA LYS A 223 24.67 -7.14 -5.38
C LYS A 223 25.72 -8.24 -5.29
N GLY A 224 25.36 -9.45 -5.72
CA GLY A 224 26.26 -10.58 -5.76
C GLY A 224 27.59 -10.15 -6.37
N MET A 225 28.64 -10.21 -5.56
CA MET A 225 30.00 -10.11 -6.06
C MET A 225 30.20 -11.29 -6.98
N HIS A 226 30.23 -11.01 -8.29
CA HIS A 226 30.89 -11.89 -9.24
C HIS A 226 32.35 -12.01 -8.79
N GLY A 227 32.67 -13.13 -8.14
CA GLY A 227 34.05 -13.55 -7.94
C GLY A 227 34.68 -13.90 -9.29
N PRO A 228 35.98 -13.64 -9.49
CA PRO A 228 36.63 -13.81 -10.77
C PRO A 228 36.62 -15.28 -11.21
N GLU A 229 36.40 -15.48 -12.51
CA GLU A 229 36.68 -16.73 -13.21
C GLU A 229 38.11 -17.21 -12.91
N GLY A 230 38.21 -18.50 -12.60
CA GLY A 230 39.46 -19.23 -12.62
C GLY A 230 39.92 -19.71 -11.25
N MET A 231 39.62 -20.97 -10.94
CA MET A 231 40.61 -21.90 -10.39
C MET A 231 40.02 -23.31 -10.34
N HIS A 232 40.68 -24.22 -11.06
CA HIS A 232 40.44 -25.65 -11.04
C HIS A 232 40.63 -26.23 -9.64
N GLY A 233 39.68 -27.05 -9.19
CA GLY A 233 39.80 -27.93 -8.01
C GLY A 233 39.54 -29.39 -8.41
N PRO A 234 40.26 -30.37 -7.83
CA PRO A 234 40.38 -31.71 -8.39
C PRO A 234 39.13 -32.58 -8.18
N ARG A 235 38.83 -33.40 -9.19
CA ARG A 235 37.76 -34.42 -9.18
C ARG A 235 37.93 -35.36 -7.98
N GLY A 236 36.98 -35.33 -7.06
CA GLY A 236 36.82 -36.33 -6.01
C GLY A 236 36.29 -37.65 -6.59
N MET A 237 37.06 -38.72 -6.39
CA MET A 237 36.65 -40.11 -6.59
C MET A 237 35.41 -40.45 -5.73
N GLY A 238 34.35 -40.95 -6.37
CA GLY A 238 33.27 -41.66 -5.68
C GLY A 238 33.65 -43.13 -5.43
N PRO A 239 33.16 -43.77 -4.34
CA PRO A 239 33.50 -45.15 -4.03
C PRO A 239 32.59 -46.17 -4.73
N GLY A 240 33.21 -47.19 -5.33
CA GLY A 240 32.71 -48.56 -5.33
C GLY A 240 31.56 -48.94 -6.28
N GLY A 241 31.91 -49.45 -7.47
CA GLY A 241 31.07 -50.36 -8.26
C GLY A 241 31.96 -51.38 -8.96
N MET A 242 31.82 -52.67 -8.61
CA MET A 242 32.62 -53.78 -9.15
C MET A 242 32.34 -54.05 -10.63
N PRO A 243 33.29 -54.61 -11.40
CA PRO A 243 33.08 -54.97 -12.81
C PRO A 243 32.34 -56.31 -12.96
N THR A 244 31.34 -56.34 -13.83
CA THR A 244 30.73 -57.57 -14.36
C THR A 244 31.63 -58.24 -15.41
N PRO A 245 31.79 -59.57 -15.42
CA PRO A 245 32.63 -60.26 -16.39
C PRO A 245 31.97 -60.39 -17.79
N PRO A 246 32.77 -60.50 -18.86
CA PRO A 246 32.26 -60.60 -20.22
C PRO A 246 31.60 -61.96 -20.51
N ARG A 247 30.53 -61.93 -21.32
CA ARG A 247 29.97 -63.08 -22.03
C ARG A 247 30.40 -62.99 -23.49
N GLY A 248 31.03 -64.05 -24.01
CA GLY A 248 31.32 -64.24 -25.43
C GLY A 248 32.79 -64.09 -25.76
#